data_AF-A0AAV4STU3-F1
#
_entry.id   AF-A0AAV4STU3-F1
#
_cell.length_a   1.000
_cell.length_b   1.000
_cell.length_c   1.000
_cell.angle_alpha   90.00
_cell.angle_beta   90.00
_cell.angle_gamma   90.00
#
_symmetry.space_group_name_H-M   'P 1'
#
loop_
_entity.id
_entity.type
_entity.pdbx_description
1 polymer ?
#
loop_
_entity_poly.entity_id
_entity_poly.type
_entity_poly.pdbx_seq_one_letter_code
_entity_poly.pdbx_strand_id
1 'polypeptide(L)'
;MGPRSWSPEGSNILDTSPHRYQGSQPGALVSEWDCCSDRSLVLQAFGQVRFILKLTLLGDKDNKELNHPSHFRPICILPCWGKVLDKIICDRLSYYLEANKLLNIKQFGFRKNKSTILVIKNILDFHNTSREEKNITLLVSIDMSHAFNAVDWEKMKAKIFALPIPHYLKAIVCDFLQDRQVILHGISRPYNRGIPQGSCLGPILWNIFVNDLLDTNFGTNIQVQAFADDILLMMRAPASYCFSKDSVKPLQLIESWTKNNDLTINLDKTCFTILSPKNFTHIPTIKIAGNKIKFNKNLKYLGIHFDAKLNWNFHLNTVQDKINNLHQKLIRITRATWGLNPKVKKDIYLKVIERVISYGQEIWFQDKSKQNIKILQLQRIGLLNITKCYKTVATDSLQVLAGTPPLDTKLRFQQVFHRLKIHGEEIHIGDLAIQPNNFTFLKPIFPPWSRCSIKWSLFRQELPGLSVFTDGSKMNGKVGGAFVVFNHHLEVHHDCFRLSDNATVYSAELLAIKKAIEYTILNDLPVVTIISDSRSVLMAVENVNNGYHLHQGKVT
;
A
#
# COMPACT_ATOMS: atom_id res chain seq x y z
N MET A 1 0.00 -0.49 9.52
CA MET A 1 1.14 -0.65 8.59
C MET A 1 2.27 -1.26 9.40
N GLY A 2 2.78 -2.44 9.02
CA GLY A 2 3.96 -3.00 9.69
C GLY A 2 5.23 -2.20 9.35
N PRO A 3 6.30 -2.30 10.15
CA PRO A 3 7.59 -1.73 9.79
C PRO A 3 8.05 -2.32 8.47
N ARG A 4 8.37 -1.47 7.48
CA ARG A 4 9.01 -1.92 6.24
C ARG A 4 10.47 -2.24 6.55
N SER A 5 10.85 -3.51 6.45
CA SER A 5 12.25 -3.88 6.29
C SER A 5 12.65 -3.58 4.84
N TRP A 6 13.50 -2.58 4.64
CA TRP A 6 14.10 -2.30 3.34
C TRP A 6 15.27 -3.24 3.12
N SER A 7 15.48 -3.71 1.89
CA SER A 7 16.76 -4.33 1.54
C SER A 7 17.87 -3.30 1.82
N PRO A 8 18.91 -3.65 2.62
CA PRO A 8 20.14 -2.87 2.65
C PRO A 8 20.67 -2.74 1.23
N GLU A 9 21.45 -1.70 0.96
CA GLU A 9 22.25 -1.64 -0.24
C GLU A 9 23.00 -2.98 -0.39
N GLY A 10 22.73 -3.69 -1.49
CA GLY A 10 23.50 -4.88 -1.84
C GLY A 10 24.98 -4.48 -1.87
N SER A 11 25.71 -5.02 -0.90
CA SER A 11 27.14 -4.89 -0.64
C SER A 11 27.95 -4.95 -1.93
N ASN A 12 28.60 -3.83 -2.25
CA ASN A 12 29.91 -3.75 -2.95
C ASN A 12 30.46 -2.30 -2.95
N ILE A 13 30.06 -1.47 -1.98
CA ILE A 13 30.83 -0.31 -1.52
C ILE A 13 30.98 -0.46 0.01
N LEU A 14 31.46 -1.62 0.42
CA LEU A 14 32.29 -1.75 1.61
C LEU A 14 33.70 -1.95 1.06
N ASP A 15 34.34 -0.84 0.70
CA ASP A 15 35.80 -0.85 0.65
C ASP A 15 36.24 -0.96 2.11
N THR A 16 36.63 -2.16 2.50
CA THR A 16 37.17 -2.53 3.81
C THR A 16 38.64 -2.11 3.89
N SER A 17 38.91 -0.81 3.74
CA SER A 17 40.21 -0.21 4.01
C SER A 17 40.03 0.94 5.04
N PRO A 18 40.65 0.88 6.24
CA PRO A 18 40.49 1.91 7.29
C PRO A 18 41.17 3.25 6.98
N HIS A 19 41.65 3.50 5.77
CA HIS A 19 42.42 4.70 5.44
C HIS A 19 41.98 5.30 4.11
N ARG A 20 41.51 6.56 4.18
CA ARG A 20 41.05 7.47 3.10
C ARG A 20 39.55 7.48 2.79
N TYR A 21 38.74 7.70 3.82
CA TYR A 21 37.73 8.77 3.78
C TYR A 21 38.06 9.75 4.92
N GLN A 22 39.05 10.61 4.70
CA GLN A 22 39.17 11.85 5.47
C GLN A 22 38.18 12.83 4.86
N GLY A 23 37.10 13.14 5.59
CA GLY A 23 36.21 14.25 5.23
C GLY A 23 34.72 13.96 5.19
N SER A 24 34.15 13.27 6.18
CA SER A 24 32.84 13.66 6.77
C SER A 24 32.56 12.76 7.98
N GLN A 25 32.87 13.28 9.17
CA GLN A 25 32.47 12.64 10.43
C GLN A 25 30.93 12.50 10.50
N PRO A 26 30.38 11.50 11.20
CA PRO A 26 28.95 11.45 11.54
C PRO A 26 28.45 12.72 12.25
N GLY A 27 29.36 13.48 12.87
CA GLY A 27 29.09 14.79 13.47
C GLY A 27 28.86 15.94 12.48
N ALA A 28 29.34 15.85 11.24
CA ALA A 28 29.20 16.94 10.25
C ALA A 28 27.75 17.11 9.76
N LEU A 29 26.99 16.03 9.67
CA LEU A 29 25.58 16.07 9.26
C LEU A 29 24.62 16.32 10.43
N VAL A 30 25.02 15.99 11.66
CA VAL A 30 24.31 16.46 12.86
C VAL A 30 24.50 17.98 13.00
N SER A 31 25.67 18.53 12.70
CA SER A 31 25.86 19.99 12.61
C SER A 31 25.09 20.67 11.47
N GLU A 32 24.82 19.99 10.35
CA GLU A 32 23.98 20.52 9.26
C GLU A 32 22.48 20.49 9.61
N TRP A 33 22.04 19.49 10.37
CA TRP A 33 20.70 19.51 10.99
C TRP A 33 20.62 20.52 12.14
N ASP A 34 21.75 20.79 12.82
CA ASP A 34 21.87 21.72 13.94
C ASP A 34 21.91 23.22 13.57
N CYS A 35 21.89 23.55 12.27
CA CYS A 35 21.78 24.94 11.77
C CYS A 35 20.43 25.31 11.12
N CYS A 36 19.52 24.34 10.96
CA CYS A 36 18.20 24.48 10.34
C CYS A 36 17.05 24.91 11.29
N SER A 37 17.21 25.98 12.07
CA SER A 37 16.10 26.57 12.84
C SER A 37 15.23 27.56 12.05
N ASP A 38 15.66 27.97 10.85
CA ASP A 38 14.94 28.96 10.05
C ASP A 38 14.22 28.33 8.85
N ARG A 39 12.95 28.73 8.63
CA ARG A 39 12.06 28.13 7.60
C ARG A 39 12.57 28.30 6.16
N SER A 40 13.59 29.13 5.94
CA SER A 40 14.31 29.32 4.68
C SER A 40 15.56 28.43 4.53
N LEU A 41 16.16 27.97 5.63
CA LEU A 41 17.45 27.27 5.64
C LEU A 41 17.35 25.77 5.32
N VAL A 42 16.20 25.13 5.48
CA VAL A 42 16.02 23.73 5.00
C VAL A 42 16.24 23.64 3.48
N LEU A 43 15.96 24.71 2.73
CA LEU A 43 16.25 24.76 1.29
C LEU A 43 17.73 25.02 0.98
N GLN A 44 18.51 25.58 1.92
CA GLN A 44 19.94 25.89 1.75
C GLN A 44 20.87 24.80 2.33
N ALA A 45 20.53 24.19 3.47
CA ALA A 45 21.27 23.08 4.06
C ALA A 45 21.11 21.77 3.26
N PHE A 46 19.96 21.59 2.60
CA PHE A 46 19.79 20.60 1.55
C PHE A 46 20.09 21.19 0.15
N GLY A 47 21.06 22.11 0.07
CA GLY A 47 21.57 22.61 -1.21
C GLY A 47 21.91 21.45 -2.14
N GLN A 48 21.28 21.42 -3.32
CA GLN A 48 21.40 20.36 -4.33
C GLN A 48 21.68 18.96 -3.74
N VAL A 49 20.73 18.39 -2.99
CA VAL A 49 20.83 16.96 -2.65
C VAL A 49 20.73 16.19 -3.95
N ARG A 50 21.88 15.84 -4.52
CA ARG A 50 21.97 14.95 -5.68
C ARG A 50 21.65 13.54 -5.18
N PHE A 51 20.39 13.14 -5.36
CA PHE A 51 19.99 11.77 -5.16
C PHE A 51 20.60 10.94 -6.29
N ILE A 52 21.61 10.14 -5.93
CA ILE A 52 22.14 9.11 -6.78
C ILE A 52 21.21 7.91 -6.68
N LEU A 53 20.69 7.44 -7.82
CA LEU A 53 19.78 6.31 -7.87
C LEU A 53 20.52 5.05 -8.29
N LYS A 54 20.47 4.01 -7.46
CA LYS A 54 20.92 2.67 -7.88
C LYS A 54 19.79 1.96 -8.62
N LEU A 55 20.05 1.54 -9.85
CA LEU A 55 19.10 0.81 -10.68
C LEU A 55 19.14 -0.68 -10.38
N THR A 56 18.00 -1.25 -9.99
CA THR A 56 17.79 -2.70 -9.86
C THR A 56 16.75 -3.15 -10.87
N LEU A 57 17.06 -4.18 -11.67
CA LEU A 57 16.12 -4.75 -12.64
C LEU A 57 15.40 -5.95 -12.03
N LEU A 58 14.06 -5.90 -11.99
CA LEU A 58 13.21 -7.02 -11.58
C LEU A 58 12.43 -7.56 -12.76
N GLY A 59 12.61 -8.84 -13.08
CA GLY A 59 11.88 -9.51 -14.15
C GLY A 59 10.38 -9.64 -13.83
N ASP A 60 9.53 -9.45 -14.84
CA ASP A 60 8.09 -9.62 -14.69
C ASP A 60 7.75 -11.10 -14.50
N LYS A 61 7.03 -11.42 -13.42
CA LYS A 61 6.76 -12.82 -13.02
C LYS A 61 5.89 -13.59 -14.02
N ASP A 62 5.19 -12.87 -14.89
CA ASP A 62 4.23 -13.43 -15.84
C ASP A 62 4.87 -13.78 -17.21
N ASN A 63 6.08 -13.28 -17.51
CA ASN A 63 6.77 -13.55 -18.77
C ASN A 63 7.85 -14.62 -18.60
N LYS A 64 7.67 -15.75 -19.29
CA LYS A 64 8.56 -16.92 -19.23
C LYS A 64 9.89 -16.72 -19.96
N GLU A 65 10.04 -15.64 -20.74
CA GLU A 65 11.25 -15.32 -21.49
C GLU A 65 11.80 -13.96 -21.05
N LEU A 66 12.87 -13.97 -20.25
CA LEU A 66 13.55 -12.77 -19.74
C LEU A 66 14.54 -12.18 -20.76
N ASN A 67 14.22 -12.27 -22.05
CA ASN A 67 15.16 -11.95 -23.15
C ASN A 67 15.02 -10.51 -23.67
N HIS A 68 13.99 -9.76 -23.22
CA HIS A 68 13.72 -8.40 -23.69
C HIS A 68 13.76 -7.38 -22.54
N PRO A 69 14.42 -6.21 -22.69
CA PRO A 69 14.51 -5.19 -21.64
C PRO A 69 13.16 -4.71 -21.10
N SER A 70 12.11 -4.72 -21.93
CA SER A 70 10.75 -4.33 -21.55
C SER A 70 10.13 -5.24 -20.48
N HIS A 71 10.68 -6.44 -20.25
CA HIS A 71 10.24 -7.36 -19.21
C HIS A 71 10.83 -7.04 -17.84
N PHE A 72 11.75 -6.07 -17.74
CA PHE A 72 12.32 -5.64 -16.48
C PHE A 72 11.67 -4.36 -15.98
N ARG A 73 11.37 -4.32 -14.68
CA ARG A 73 10.99 -3.08 -14.00
C ARG A 73 12.23 -2.43 -13.38
N PRO A 74 12.61 -1.22 -13.83
CA PRO A 74 13.71 -0.47 -13.24
C PRO A 74 13.30 0.10 -11.88
N ILE A 75 13.89 -0.41 -10.79
CA ILE A 75 13.70 0.15 -9.44
C ILE A 75 14.89 1.04 -9.09
N CYS A 76 14.57 2.28 -8.72
CA CYS A 76 15.47 3.26 -8.16
C CYS A 76 15.48 3.14 -6.64
N ILE A 77 16.63 2.78 -6.07
CA ILE A 77 16.82 2.72 -4.62
C ILE A 77 17.49 4.01 -4.17
N LEU A 78 16.79 4.79 -3.35
CA LEU A 78 17.32 5.98 -2.68
C LEU A 78 18.24 5.57 -1.50
N PRO A 79 19.27 6.37 -1.18
CA PRO A 79 20.05 6.20 0.05
C PRO A 79 19.14 6.34 1.29
N CYS A 80 19.57 5.84 2.44
CA CYS A 80 18.74 5.76 3.65
C CYS A 80 18.11 7.12 4.03
N TRP A 81 18.93 8.17 4.17
CA TRP A 81 18.46 9.53 4.45
C TRP A 81 17.59 10.10 3.34
N GLY A 82 17.88 9.72 2.09
CA GLY A 82 17.04 10.08 0.95
C GLY A 82 15.63 9.49 1.05
N LYS A 83 15.49 8.23 1.51
CA LYS A 83 14.19 7.61 1.78
C LYS A 83 13.45 8.29 2.92
N VAL A 84 14.16 8.74 3.96
CA VAL A 84 13.56 9.48 5.09
C VAL A 84 12.98 10.80 4.60
N LEU A 85 13.78 11.59 3.87
CA LEU A 85 13.33 12.86 3.31
C LEU A 85 12.16 12.67 2.34
N ASP A 86 12.29 11.74 1.39
CA ASP A 86 11.24 11.35 0.44
C ASP A 86 9.93 10.98 1.17
N LYS A 87 10.03 10.23 2.27
CA LYS A 87 8.86 9.88 3.09
C LYS A 87 8.23 11.10 3.79
N ILE A 88 9.04 11.98 4.36
CA ILE A 88 8.55 13.22 5.01
C ILE A 88 7.82 14.09 3.99
N ILE A 89 8.44 14.36 2.84
CA ILE A 89 7.84 15.19 1.78
C ILE A 89 6.60 14.51 1.22
N CYS A 90 6.61 13.20 1.01
CA CYS A 90 5.45 12.42 0.60
C CYS A 90 4.28 12.60 1.56
N ASP A 91 4.50 12.48 2.87
CA ASP A 91 3.44 12.61 3.86
C ASP A 91 2.87 14.04 3.89
N ARG A 92 3.74 15.06 3.82
CA ARG A 92 3.32 16.47 3.78
C ARG A 92 2.53 16.79 2.52
N LEU A 93 3.04 16.41 1.35
CA LEU A 93 2.39 16.64 0.06
C LEU A 93 1.03 15.92 0.01
N SER A 94 0.99 14.64 0.40
CA SER A 94 -0.26 13.88 0.46
C SER A 94 -1.29 14.54 1.36
N TYR A 95 -0.88 15.08 2.51
CA TYR A 95 -1.79 15.81 3.39
C TYR A 95 -2.40 17.03 2.69
N TYR A 96 -1.60 17.90 2.07
CA TYR A 96 -2.11 19.08 1.37
C TYR A 96 -3.05 18.70 0.20
N LEU A 97 -2.69 17.66 -0.55
CA LEU A 97 -3.49 17.18 -1.67
C LEU A 97 -4.87 16.66 -1.22
N GLU A 98 -4.91 15.86 -0.15
CA GLU A 98 -6.17 15.29 0.35
C GLU A 98 -7.00 16.32 1.12
N ALA A 99 -6.38 17.13 1.98
CA ALA A 99 -7.08 18.15 2.79
C ALA A 99 -7.77 19.21 1.91
N ASN A 100 -7.13 19.57 0.79
CA ASN A 100 -7.68 20.53 -0.18
C ASN A 100 -8.40 19.88 -1.36
N LYS A 101 -8.65 18.55 -1.32
CA LYS A 101 -9.34 17.78 -2.38
C LYS A 101 -8.75 17.99 -3.79
N LEU A 102 -7.44 18.13 -3.89
CA LEU A 102 -6.72 18.40 -5.14
C LEU A 102 -6.54 17.14 -6.02
N LEU A 103 -6.72 15.95 -5.47
CA LEU A 103 -6.71 14.70 -6.22
C LEU A 103 -8.13 14.30 -6.62
N ASN A 104 -8.30 13.99 -7.90
CA ASN A 104 -9.57 13.61 -8.50
C ASN A 104 -10.16 12.39 -7.77
N ILE A 105 -11.45 12.44 -7.47
CA ILE A 105 -12.17 11.38 -6.74
C ILE A 105 -12.15 10.03 -7.50
N LYS A 106 -11.93 10.07 -8.81
CA LYS A 106 -11.84 8.91 -9.71
C LYS A 106 -10.47 8.21 -9.69
N GLN A 107 -9.46 8.77 -8.98
CA GLN A 107 -8.18 8.10 -8.72
C GLN A 107 -8.21 7.40 -7.35
N PHE A 108 -7.89 6.12 -7.34
CA PHE A 108 -7.93 5.27 -6.14
C PHE A 108 -6.57 4.68 -5.76
N GLY A 109 -5.63 4.62 -6.70
CA GLY A 109 -4.29 4.09 -6.46
C GLY A 109 -3.49 5.00 -5.54
N PHE A 110 -2.68 4.41 -4.67
CA PHE A 110 -1.73 5.12 -3.78
C PHE A 110 -2.34 6.20 -2.87
N ARG A 111 -3.65 6.13 -2.61
CA ARG A 111 -4.35 7.06 -1.72
C ARG A 111 -4.73 6.39 -0.41
N LYS A 112 -4.76 7.20 0.66
CA LYS A 112 -5.24 6.73 1.96
C LYS A 112 -6.75 6.45 1.86
N ASN A 113 -7.21 5.41 2.54
CA ASN A 113 -8.63 5.01 2.59
C ASN A 113 -9.27 4.70 1.23
N LYS A 114 -8.46 4.41 0.20
CA LYS A 114 -8.90 3.88 -1.09
C LYS A 114 -8.33 2.47 -1.25
N SER A 115 -9.10 1.56 -1.83
CA SER A 115 -8.73 0.16 -1.99
C SER A 115 -9.10 -0.34 -3.39
N THR A 116 -8.47 -1.43 -3.83
CA THR A 116 -8.86 -2.12 -5.07
C THR A 116 -10.32 -2.56 -5.03
N ILE A 117 -10.80 -2.97 -3.86
CA ILE A 117 -12.20 -3.38 -3.64
C ILE A 117 -13.16 -2.23 -3.91
N LEU A 118 -12.86 -1.01 -3.45
CA LEU A 118 -13.70 0.15 -3.70
C LEU A 118 -13.81 0.48 -5.19
N VAL A 119 -12.69 0.39 -5.93
CA VAL A 119 -12.67 0.60 -7.39
C VAL A 119 -13.55 -0.41 -8.10
N ILE A 120 -13.43 -1.68 -7.70
CA ILE A 120 -14.20 -2.76 -8.32
C ILE A 120 -15.68 -2.65 -7.96
N LYS A 121 -16.01 -2.23 -6.74
CA LYS A 121 -17.40 -1.95 -6.34
C LYS A 121 -18.03 -0.90 -7.25
N ASN A 122 -17.32 0.19 -7.57
CA ASN A 122 -17.82 1.19 -8.51
C ASN A 122 -18.16 0.63 -9.90
N ILE A 123 -17.43 -0.40 -10.36
CA ILE A 123 -17.74 -1.10 -11.62
C ILE A 123 -19.09 -1.81 -11.50
N LEU A 124 -19.30 -2.51 -10.38
CA LEU A 124 -20.55 -3.22 -10.11
C LEU A 124 -21.73 -2.25 -9.96
N ASP A 125 -21.54 -1.16 -9.23
CA ASP A 125 -22.56 -0.13 -9.03
C ASP A 125 -22.94 0.51 -10.38
N PHE A 126 -21.95 0.89 -11.20
CA PHE A 126 -22.19 1.40 -12.56
C PHE A 126 -22.94 0.38 -13.43
N HIS A 127 -22.58 -0.90 -13.35
CA HIS A 127 -23.25 -1.97 -14.10
C HIS A 127 -24.70 -2.18 -13.63
N ASN A 128 -24.94 -2.17 -12.33
CA ASN A 128 -26.27 -2.35 -11.75
C ASN A 128 -27.20 -1.20 -12.15
N THR A 129 -26.75 0.06 -12.04
CA THR A 129 -27.53 1.21 -12.53
C THR A 129 -27.78 1.12 -14.03
N SER A 130 -26.77 0.71 -14.81
CA SER A 130 -26.95 0.49 -16.26
C SER A 130 -28.06 -0.53 -16.53
N ARG A 131 -28.10 -1.62 -15.77
CA ARG A 131 -29.09 -2.69 -15.91
C ARG A 131 -30.51 -2.21 -15.55
N GLU A 132 -30.66 -1.40 -14.50
CA GLU A 132 -31.94 -0.78 -14.12
C GLU A 132 -32.49 0.09 -15.26
N GLU A 133 -31.61 0.81 -15.95
CA GLU A 133 -31.91 1.61 -17.14
C GLU A 133 -32.06 0.79 -18.43
N LYS A 134 -32.07 -0.56 -18.34
CA LYS A 134 -32.11 -1.49 -19.49
C LYS A 134 -30.92 -1.36 -20.46
N ASN A 135 -29.80 -0.80 -20.00
CA ASN A 135 -28.54 -0.73 -20.71
C ASN A 135 -27.64 -1.93 -20.39
N ILE A 136 -26.66 -2.16 -21.27
CA ILE A 136 -25.51 -3.03 -21.03
C ILE A 136 -24.26 -2.19 -20.79
N THR A 137 -23.22 -2.80 -20.20
CA THR A 137 -21.99 -2.09 -19.81
C THR A 137 -20.80 -2.56 -20.62
N LEU A 138 -20.05 -1.63 -21.19
CA LEU A 138 -18.74 -1.86 -21.78
C LEU A 138 -17.66 -1.44 -20.76
N LEU A 139 -16.65 -2.30 -20.59
CA LEU A 139 -15.44 -1.99 -19.83
C LEU A 139 -14.25 -2.01 -20.77
N VAL A 140 -13.54 -0.88 -20.90
CA VAL A 140 -12.30 -0.77 -21.66
C VAL A 140 -11.16 -0.53 -20.67
N SER A 141 -10.29 -1.53 -20.52
CA SER A 141 -9.09 -1.45 -19.69
C SER A 141 -7.93 -0.96 -20.56
N ILE A 142 -7.37 0.19 -20.20
CA ILE A 142 -6.30 0.87 -20.92
C ILE A 142 -5.03 0.77 -20.08
N ASP A 143 -4.02 0.12 -20.66
CA ASP A 143 -2.71 -0.08 -20.04
C ASP A 143 -1.70 0.88 -20.70
N MET A 144 -0.88 1.54 -19.88
CA MET A 144 0.12 2.49 -20.34
C MET A 144 1.50 1.83 -20.38
N SER A 145 2.18 1.93 -21.52
CA SER A 145 3.54 1.40 -21.69
C SER A 145 4.53 2.18 -20.84
N HIS A 146 5.09 1.53 -19.82
CA HIS A 146 6.11 2.10 -18.93
C HIS A 146 5.72 3.45 -18.34
N ALA A 147 4.46 3.60 -17.92
CA ALA A 147 3.83 4.86 -17.51
C ALA A 147 4.72 5.77 -16.65
N PHE A 148 5.21 5.24 -15.52
CA PHE A 148 6.10 5.98 -14.61
C PHE A 148 7.39 6.43 -15.26
N ASN A 149 7.99 5.62 -16.14
CA ASN A 149 9.28 5.92 -16.77
C ASN A 149 9.14 6.92 -17.92
N ALA A 150 7.95 7.06 -18.48
CA ALA A 150 7.67 7.92 -19.63
C ALA A 150 7.38 9.38 -19.26
N VAL A 151 7.06 9.66 -17.98
CA VAL A 151 6.66 11.00 -17.53
C VAL A 151 7.73 12.04 -17.83
N ASP A 152 7.38 13.04 -18.64
CA ASP A 152 8.22 14.20 -18.91
C ASP A 152 8.28 15.13 -17.70
N TRP A 153 9.49 15.51 -17.29
CA TRP A 153 9.70 16.31 -16.08
C TRP A 153 9.19 17.74 -16.20
N GLU A 154 9.29 18.36 -17.37
CA GLU A 154 8.83 19.74 -17.55
C GLU A 154 7.30 19.80 -17.51
N LYS A 155 6.63 18.80 -18.11
CA LYS A 155 5.17 18.63 -17.98
C LYS A 155 4.76 18.36 -16.53
N MET A 156 5.52 17.54 -15.81
CA MET A 156 5.26 17.27 -14.40
C MET A 156 5.45 18.53 -13.53
N LYS A 157 6.52 19.29 -13.74
CA LYS A 157 6.78 20.56 -13.03
C LYS A 157 5.67 21.57 -13.30
N ALA A 158 5.23 21.73 -14.55
CA ALA A 158 4.11 22.60 -14.90
C ALA A 158 2.83 22.25 -14.11
N LYS A 159 2.51 20.96 -14.00
CA LYS A 159 1.38 20.47 -13.19
C LYS A 159 1.56 20.77 -11.69
N ILE A 160 2.77 20.63 -11.15
CA ILE A 160 3.08 20.99 -9.75
C ILE A 160 2.93 22.49 -9.49
N PHE A 161 3.41 23.34 -10.40
CA PHE A 161 3.32 24.79 -10.27
C PHE A 161 1.87 25.28 -10.27
N ALA A 162 0.99 24.62 -11.03
CA ALA A 162 -0.43 24.93 -11.07
C ALA A 162 -1.20 24.58 -9.76
N LEU A 163 -0.66 23.72 -8.90
CA LEU A 163 -1.34 23.33 -7.66
C LEU A 163 -1.30 24.44 -6.59
N PRO A 164 -2.38 24.66 -5.82
CA PRO A 164 -2.40 25.61 -4.71
C PRO A 164 -1.77 25.00 -3.44
N ILE A 165 -0.49 24.62 -3.52
CA ILE A 165 0.30 24.08 -2.40
C ILE A 165 1.45 25.03 -2.01
N PRO A 166 2.00 24.94 -0.78
CA PRO A 166 3.10 25.79 -0.35
C PRO A 166 4.31 25.78 -1.29
N HIS A 167 4.92 26.94 -1.47
CA HIS A 167 6.07 27.12 -2.37
C HIS A 167 7.23 26.17 -2.06
N TYR A 168 7.53 25.93 -0.78
CA TYR A 168 8.63 25.03 -0.39
C TYR A 168 8.41 23.59 -0.89
N LEU A 169 7.15 23.10 -0.94
CA LEU A 169 6.86 21.77 -1.48
C LEU A 169 7.03 21.74 -2.99
N LYS A 170 6.62 22.79 -3.70
CA LYS A 170 6.86 22.91 -5.15
C LYS A 170 8.35 22.88 -5.45
N ALA A 171 9.13 23.68 -4.72
CA ALA A 171 10.58 23.75 -4.88
C ALA A 171 11.26 22.39 -4.64
N ILE A 172 10.95 21.70 -3.53
CA ILE A 172 11.56 20.40 -3.22
C ILE A 172 11.16 19.32 -4.23
N VAL A 173 9.91 19.32 -4.71
CA VAL A 173 9.46 18.36 -5.73
C VAL A 173 10.11 18.67 -7.09
N CYS A 174 10.30 19.93 -7.45
CA CYS A 174 11.02 20.30 -8.66
C CYS A 174 12.50 19.91 -8.56
N ASP A 175 13.12 20.07 -7.38
CA ASP A 175 14.45 19.56 -7.13
C ASP A 175 14.50 18.04 -7.26
N PHE A 176 13.53 17.32 -6.71
CA PHE A 176 13.39 15.86 -6.89
C PHE A 176 13.42 15.43 -8.37
N LEU A 177 12.96 16.28 -9.29
CA LEU A 177 12.88 16.06 -10.73
C LEU A 177 13.91 16.91 -11.53
N GLN A 178 15.10 17.14 -11.01
CA GLN A 178 16.20 17.79 -11.74
C GLN A 178 17.56 17.18 -11.42
N ASP A 179 18.50 17.29 -12.37
CA ASP A 179 19.91 16.92 -12.21
C ASP A 179 20.16 15.55 -11.58
N ARG A 180 19.40 14.54 -12.02
CA ARG A 180 19.52 13.18 -11.49
C ARG A 180 20.43 12.30 -12.32
N GLN A 181 21.11 11.40 -11.63
CA GLN A 181 21.96 10.38 -12.22
C GLN A 181 21.54 8.99 -11.75
N VAL A 182 21.58 8.04 -12.68
CA VAL A 182 21.41 6.62 -12.40
C VAL A 182 22.77 5.93 -12.50
N ILE A 183 23.09 5.09 -11.51
CA ILE A 183 24.27 4.23 -11.53
C ILE A 183 23.84 2.80 -11.85
N LEU A 184 24.41 2.25 -12.92
CA LEU A 184 24.29 0.85 -13.31
C LEU A 184 25.69 0.26 -13.49
N HIS A 185 26.04 -0.77 -12.71
CA HIS A 185 27.36 -1.42 -12.74
C HIS A 185 28.54 -0.42 -12.63
N GLY A 186 28.42 0.59 -11.76
CA GLY A 186 29.45 1.62 -11.57
C GLY A 186 29.46 2.74 -12.61
N ILE A 187 28.67 2.62 -13.68
CA ILE A 187 28.57 3.64 -14.72
C ILE A 187 27.43 4.60 -14.35
N SER A 188 27.77 5.88 -14.18
CA SER A 188 26.80 6.95 -13.95
C SER A 188 26.31 7.52 -15.28
N ARG A 189 24.99 7.70 -15.43
CA ARG A 189 24.38 8.42 -16.56
C ARG A 189 23.32 9.41 -16.07
N PRO A 190 23.29 10.63 -16.63
CA PRO A 190 22.18 11.55 -16.36
C PRO A 190 20.88 10.99 -16.95
N TYR A 191 19.76 11.31 -16.32
CA TYR A 191 18.44 11.05 -16.89
C TYR A 191 17.50 12.22 -16.59
N ASN A 192 16.55 12.46 -17.49
CA ASN A 192 15.67 13.63 -17.50
C ASN A 192 14.19 13.29 -17.71
N ARG A 193 13.83 12.00 -17.64
CA ARG A 193 12.46 11.51 -17.81
C ARG A 193 12.16 10.39 -16.82
N GLY A 194 10.90 10.33 -16.42
CA GLY A 194 10.37 9.29 -15.57
C GLY A 194 10.45 9.62 -14.08
N ILE A 195 9.50 9.07 -13.35
CA ILE A 195 9.38 9.15 -11.91
C ILE A 195 10.14 7.95 -11.31
N PRO A 196 11.11 8.16 -10.40
CA PRO A 196 11.86 7.09 -9.74
C PRO A 196 10.97 6.03 -9.09
N GLN A 197 10.88 4.84 -9.69
CA GLN A 197 10.13 3.71 -9.14
C GLN A 197 10.85 3.20 -7.89
N GLY A 198 10.21 3.24 -6.72
CA GLY A 198 10.85 2.90 -5.44
C GLY A 198 10.91 4.07 -4.47
N SER A 199 10.70 5.30 -4.96
CA SER A 199 10.39 6.46 -4.11
C SER A 199 8.96 6.37 -3.56
N CYS A 200 8.76 6.91 -2.36
CA CYS A 200 7.45 7.15 -1.75
C CYS A 200 6.72 8.29 -2.45
N LEU A 201 7.42 9.33 -2.92
CA LEU A 201 6.85 10.43 -3.68
C LEU A 201 6.33 10.02 -5.04
N GLY A 202 7.01 9.09 -5.73
CA GLY A 202 6.70 8.78 -7.12
C GLY A 202 5.23 8.41 -7.38
N PRO A 203 4.61 7.53 -6.59
CA PRO A 203 3.19 7.24 -6.68
C PRO A 203 2.26 8.47 -6.53
N ILE A 204 2.63 9.43 -5.68
CA ILE A 204 1.87 10.68 -5.50
C ILE A 204 2.03 11.59 -6.72
N LEU A 205 3.24 11.67 -7.27
CA LEU A 205 3.52 12.43 -8.49
C LEU A 205 2.72 11.89 -9.68
N TRP A 206 2.61 10.57 -9.81
CA TRP A 206 1.75 9.95 -10.84
C TRP A 206 0.28 10.34 -10.69
N ASN A 207 -0.24 10.32 -9.46
CA ASN A 207 -1.62 10.72 -9.20
C ASN A 207 -1.91 12.18 -9.58
N ILE A 208 -0.95 13.08 -9.35
CA ILE A 208 -1.02 14.48 -9.81
C ILE A 208 -0.97 14.53 -11.35
N PHE A 209 -0.11 13.72 -11.96
CA PHE A 209 0.10 13.71 -13.40
C PHE A 209 -1.17 13.33 -14.19
N VAL A 210 -1.88 12.30 -13.74
CA VAL A 210 -3.11 11.76 -14.39
C VAL A 210 -4.39 12.53 -14.02
N ASN A 211 -4.29 13.53 -13.14
CA ASN A 211 -5.45 14.19 -12.55
C ASN A 211 -6.36 14.87 -13.59
N ASP A 212 -5.75 15.51 -14.60
CA ASP A 212 -6.44 16.20 -15.70
C ASP A 212 -7.17 15.24 -16.66
N LEU A 213 -6.63 14.05 -16.90
CA LEU A 213 -7.34 12.99 -17.63
C LEU A 213 -8.65 12.65 -16.91
N LEU A 214 -8.59 12.47 -15.60
CA LEU A 214 -9.75 12.08 -14.80
C LEU A 214 -10.77 13.22 -14.63
N ASP A 215 -10.32 14.46 -14.74
CA ASP A 215 -11.16 15.65 -14.70
C ASP A 215 -11.88 15.91 -16.03
N THR A 216 -11.40 15.33 -17.13
CA THR A 216 -12.01 15.47 -18.45
C THR A 216 -13.48 15.02 -18.45
N ASN A 217 -14.35 15.82 -19.07
CA ASN A 217 -15.75 15.48 -19.25
C ASN A 217 -15.93 14.52 -20.43
N PHE A 218 -16.18 13.25 -20.11
CA PHE A 218 -16.43 12.21 -21.11
C PHE A 218 -17.89 12.10 -21.56
N GLY A 219 -18.83 12.80 -20.89
CA GLY A 219 -20.27 12.70 -21.13
C GLY A 219 -21.01 11.89 -20.07
N THR A 220 -22.34 11.86 -20.15
CA THR A 220 -23.24 11.35 -19.08
C THR A 220 -23.27 9.82 -18.96
N ASN A 221 -23.15 9.10 -20.07
CA ASN A 221 -23.19 7.62 -20.10
C ASN A 221 -21.82 6.97 -19.93
N ILE A 222 -20.82 7.75 -19.52
CA ILE A 222 -19.42 7.37 -19.52
C ILE A 222 -18.80 7.73 -18.19
N GLN A 223 -18.09 6.77 -17.59
CA GLN A 223 -17.33 6.97 -16.37
C GLN A 223 -15.91 6.49 -16.58
N VAL A 224 -14.94 7.26 -16.09
CA VAL A 224 -13.53 6.87 -16.06
C VAL A 224 -13.09 6.75 -14.61
N GLN A 225 -12.27 5.75 -14.34
CA GLN A 225 -11.58 5.61 -13.07
C GLN A 225 -10.17 5.07 -13.28
N ALA A 226 -9.29 5.34 -12.32
CA ALA A 226 -7.93 4.84 -12.34
C ALA A 226 -7.54 4.23 -11.00
N PHE A 227 -6.69 3.21 -11.05
CA PHE A 227 -5.95 2.74 -9.92
C PHE A 227 -4.48 2.74 -10.32
N ALA A 228 -3.73 3.76 -9.87
CA ALA A 228 -2.39 4.01 -10.37
C ALA A 228 -2.43 4.26 -11.89
N ASP A 229 -1.66 3.50 -12.66
CA ASP A 229 -1.56 3.54 -14.12
C ASP A 229 -2.64 2.72 -14.85
N ASP A 230 -3.37 1.85 -14.14
CA ASP A 230 -4.49 1.10 -14.69
C ASP A 230 -5.72 2.00 -14.87
N ILE A 231 -6.00 2.42 -16.10
CA ILE A 231 -7.17 3.25 -16.45
C ILE A 231 -8.31 2.36 -16.94
N LEU A 232 -9.51 2.58 -16.41
CA LEU A 232 -10.73 1.90 -16.81
C LEU A 232 -11.78 2.90 -17.28
N LEU A 233 -12.17 2.77 -18.55
CA LEU A 233 -13.30 3.48 -19.15
C LEU A 233 -14.52 2.56 -19.13
N MET A 234 -15.61 3.05 -18.54
CA MET A 234 -16.88 2.36 -18.43
C MET A 234 -17.93 3.12 -19.23
N MET A 235 -18.68 2.42 -20.07
CA MET A 235 -19.72 3.01 -20.89
C MET A 235 -21.00 2.21 -20.77
N ARG A 236 -22.15 2.87 -20.85
CA ARG A 236 -23.45 2.19 -20.93
C ARG A 236 -24.19 2.54 -22.22
N ALA A 237 -24.85 1.56 -22.81
CA ALA A 237 -25.66 1.72 -24.01
C ALA A 237 -26.78 0.67 -24.06
N PRO A 238 -27.87 0.90 -24.81
CA PRO A 238 -28.98 -0.06 -24.91
C PRO A 238 -28.59 -1.39 -25.59
N ALA A 239 -27.58 -1.36 -26.46
CA ALA A 239 -27.15 -2.52 -27.25
C ALA A 239 -25.64 -2.50 -27.55
N SER A 240 -25.07 -3.67 -27.84
CA SER A 240 -23.62 -3.83 -27.99
C SER A 240 -23.06 -3.16 -29.24
N TYR A 241 -23.84 -3.05 -30.32
CA TYR A 241 -23.38 -2.41 -31.55
C TYR A 241 -23.18 -0.89 -31.40
N CYS A 242 -23.93 -0.24 -30.50
CA CYS A 242 -23.84 1.21 -30.22
C CYS A 242 -22.41 1.62 -29.81
N PHE A 243 -21.72 0.77 -29.05
CA PHE A 243 -20.36 1.03 -28.57
C PHE A 243 -19.34 1.31 -29.68
N SER A 244 -19.54 0.81 -30.91
CA SER A 244 -18.61 1.10 -32.01
C SER A 244 -18.60 2.59 -32.37
N LYS A 245 -19.75 3.27 -32.23
CA LYS A 245 -19.89 4.71 -32.45
C LYS A 245 -19.59 5.49 -31.16
N ASP A 246 -20.19 5.06 -30.05
CA ASP A 246 -20.17 5.82 -28.81
C ASP A 246 -18.76 5.89 -28.18
N SER A 247 -17.91 4.90 -28.44
CA SER A 247 -16.55 4.85 -27.90
C SER A 247 -15.55 5.76 -28.62
N VAL A 248 -15.87 6.26 -29.83
CA VAL A 248 -14.92 7.04 -30.65
C VAL A 248 -14.48 8.32 -29.94
N LYS A 249 -15.43 9.15 -29.51
CA LYS A 249 -15.13 10.43 -28.85
C LYS A 249 -14.35 10.26 -27.52
N PRO A 250 -14.78 9.40 -26.56
CA PRO A 250 -14.04 9.25 -25.31
C PRO A 250 -12.63 8.67 -25.53
N LEU A 251 -12.45 7.72 -26.44
CA LEU A 251 -11.11 7.18 -26.72
C LEU A 251 -10.20 8.21 -27.39
N GLN A 252 -10.73 9.06 -28.29
CA GLN A 252 -9.99 10.19 -28.85
C GLN A 252 -9.53 11.21 -27.80
N LEU A 253 -10.34 11.45 -26.76
CA LEU A 253 -9.94 12.31 -25.64
C LEU A 253 -8.76 11.71 -24.88
N ILE A 254 -8.79 10.40 -24.62
CA ILE A 254 -7.69 9.68 -23.95
C ILE A 254 -6.44 9.70 -24.84
N GLU A 255 -6.57 9.43 -26.14
CA GLU A 255 -5.47 9.49 -27.10
C GLU A 255 -4.82 10.87 -27.14
N SER A 256 -5.63 11.92 -27.21
CA SER A 256 -5.17 13.31 -27.21
C SER A 256 -4.42 13.63 -25.93
N TRP A 257 -4.95 13.22 -24.78
CA TRP A 257 -4.27 13.38 -23.50
C TRP A 257 -2.95 12.61 -23.45
N THR A 258 -2.90 11.36 -23.92
CA THR A 258 -1.65 10.58 -23.95
C THR A 258 -0.60 11.23 -24.84
N LYS A 259 -1.01 11.71 -26.03
CA LYS A 259 -0.13 12.40 -26.98
C LYS A 259 0.41 13.71 -26.39
N ASN A 260 -0.45 14.49 -25.74
CA ASN A 260 -0.05 15.74 -25.10
C ASN A 260 0.92 15.52 -23.93
N ASN A 261 0.90 14.34 -23.31
CA ASN A 261 1.74 13.99 -22.16
C ASN A 261 2.94 13.07 -22.51
N ASP A 262 3.23 12.85 -23.79
CA ASP A 262 4.27 11.92 -24.29
C ASP A 262 4.15 10.49 -23.71
N LEU A 263 2.92 10.05 -23.45
CA LEU A 263 2.63 8.70 -22.99
C LEU A 263 2.23 7.81 -24.16
N THR A 264 2.58 6.53 -24.05
CA THR A 264 2.26 5.51 -25.06
C THR A 264 1.32 4.47 -24.46
N ILE A 265 0.23 4.18 -25.17
CA ILE A 265 -0.72 3.13 -24.80
C ILE A 265 -0.16 1.77 -25.20
N ASN A 266 -0.24 0.79 -24.30
CA ASN A 266 0.11 -0.59 -24.60
C ASN A 266 -1.07 -1.28 -25.30
N LEU A 267 -1.03 -1.35 -26.62
CA LEU A 267 -2.11 -1.92 -27.44
C LEU A 267 -2.31 -3.43 -27.21
N ASP A 268 -1.27 -4.17 -26.83
CA ASP A 268 -1.35 -5.61 -26.60
C ASP A 268 -2.07 -5.95 -25.28
N LYS A 269 -1.90 -5.10 -24.26
CA LYS A 269 -2.54 -5.25 -22.94
C LYS A 269 -3.88 -4.55 -22.86
N THR A 270 -4.09 -3.50 -23.65
CA THR A 270 -5.36 -2.78 -23.74
C THR A 270 -6.43 -3.69 -24.33
N CYS A 271 -7.50 -3.91 -23.59
CA CYS A 271 -8.58 -4.81 -23.99
C CYS A 271 -9.93 -4.35 -23.45
N PHE A 272 -11.01 -4.90 -24.00
CA PHE A 272 -12.35 -4.59 -23.53
C PHE A 272 -13.21 -5.84 -23.30
N THR A 273 -14.20 -5.72 -22.42
CA THR A 273 -15.26 -6.71 -22.23
C THR A 273 -16.62 -6.04 -22.13
N ILE A 274 -17.69 -6.83 -22.25
CA ILE A 274 -19.08 -6.38 -22.12
C ILE A 274 -19.72 -7.17 -21.00
N LEU A 275 -20.27 -6.46 -20.01
CA LEU A 275 -21.14 -7.01 -18.98
C LEU A 275 -22.59 -6.87 -19.43
N SER A 276 -23.28 -8.01 -19.55
CA SER A 276 -24.66 -8.04 -19.99
C SER A 276 -25.37 -9.26 -19.38
N PRO A 277 -26.56 -9.09 -18.78
CA PRO A 277 -27.36 -10.21 -18.32
C PRO A 277 -27.88 -11.06 -19.50
N LYS A 278 -28.06 -10.44 -20.67
CA LYS A 278 -28.52 -11.09 -21.90
C LYS A 278 -27.34 -11.48 -22.78
N ASN A 279 -27.48 -12.58 -23.50
CA ASN A 279 -26.52 -12.92 -24.54
C ASN A 279 -26.57 -11.84 -25.63
N PHE A 280 -25.41 -11.39 -26.11
CA PHE A 280 -25.29 -10.50 -27.26
C PHE A 280 -24.64 -11.25 -28.41
N THR A 281 -25.11 -10.99 -29.63
CA THR A 281 -24.61 -11.63 -30.85
C THR A 281 -23.54 -10.80 -31.55
N HIS A 282 -23.61 -9.47 -31.42
CA HIS A 282 -22.69 -8.55 -32.07
C HIS A 282 -21.57 -8.10 -31.12
N ILE A 283 -20.32 -8.29 -31.51
CA ILE A 283 -19.14 -7.75 -30.83
C ILE A 283 -18.78 -6.41 -31.51
N PRO A 284 -18.81 -5.27 -30.80
CA PRO A 284 -18.46 -3.98 -31.39
C PRO A 284 -17.00 -3.91 -31.82
N THR A 285 -16.75 -3.13 -32.88
CA THR A 285 -15.38 -2.79 -33.27
C THR A 285 -14.98 -1.52 -32.55
N ILE A 286 -14.10 -1.66 -31.57
CA ILE A 286 -13.55 -0.53 -30.80
C ILE A 286 -12.14 -0.27 -31.27
N LYS A 287 -11.79 1.00 -31.51
CA LYS A 287 -10.47 1.40 -31.97
C LYS A 287 -9.86 2.45 -31.05
N ILE A 288 -8.56 2.35 -30.83
CA ILE A 288 -7.75 3.36 -30.16
C ILE A 288 -6.42 3.53 -30.92
N ALA A 289 -6.01 4.76 -31.16
CA ALA A 289 -4.86 5.15 -31.96
C ALA A 289 -4.87 4.47 -33.34
N GLY A 290 -6.05 4.39 -33.98
CA GLY A 290 -6.26 3.70 -35.26
C GLY A 290 -6.28 2.17 -35.22
N ASN A 291 -5.91 1.55 -34.09
CA ASN A 291 -5.79 0.11 -33.93
C ASN A 291 -7.04 -0.50 -33.28
N LYS A 292 -7.43 -1.72 -33.71
CA LYS A 292 -8.57 -2.43 -33.09
C LYS A 292 -8.17 -2.95 -31.71
N ILE A 293 -8.99 -2.66 -30.69
CA ILE A 293 -8.80 -3.19 -29.34
C ILE A 293 -9.27 -4.63 -29.28
N LYS A 294 -8.52 -5.48 -28.57
CA LYS A 294 -8.89 -6.89 -28.37
C LYS A 294 -10.12 -7.04 -27.47
N PHE A 295 -11.13 -7.74 -27.95
CA PHE A 295 -12.23 -8.22 -27.11
C PHE A 295 -11.77 -9.40 -26.26
N ASN A 296 -12.01 -9.34 -24.95
CA ASN A 296 -11.71 -10.41 -24.01
C ASN A 296 -12.96 -10.76 -23.20
N LYS A 297 -13.44 -12.01 -23.30
CA LYS A 297 -14.62 -12.49 -22.57
C LYS A 297 -14.48 -12.39 -21.05
N ASN A 298 -13.24 -12.52 -20.55
CA ASN A 298 -12.94 -12.46 -19.12
C ASN A 298 -11.88 -11.38 -18.87
N LEU A 299 -12.32 -10.17 -18.52
CA LEU A 299 -11.40 -9.06 -18.23
C LEU A 299 -10.79 -9.25 -16.85
N LYS A 300 -9.47 -9.30 -16.74
CA LYS A 300 -8.76 -9.23 -15.46
C LYS A 300 -8.55 -7.77 -15.09
N TYR A 301 -9.06 -7.34 -13.96
CA TYR A 301 -8.83 -5.99 -13.43
C TYR A 301 -8.59 -6.05 -11.92
N LEU A 302 -7.47 -5.47 -11.47
CA LEU A 302 -7.03 -5.45 -10.05
C LEU A 302 -7.09 -6.81 -9.34
N GLY A 303 -6.78 -7.88 -10.07
CA GLY A 303 -6.70 -9.25 -9.55
C GLY A 303 -8.00 -10.05 -9.61
N ILE A 304 -9.13 -9.45 -9.99
CA ILE A 304 -10.43 -10.11 -10.17
C ILE A 304 -10.70 -10.30 -11.67
N HIS A 305 -11.33 -11.42 -12.04
CA HIS A 305 -11.75 -11.67 -13.41
C HIS A 305 -13.25 -11.44 -13.54
N PHE A 306 -13.64 -10.52 -14.42
CA PHE A 306 -15.02 -10.21 -14.74
C PHE A 306 -15.45 -11.04 -15.94
N ASP A 307 -16.40 -11.95 -15.72
CA ASP A 307 -17.13 -12.62 -16.79
C ASP A 307 -18.39 -11.83 -17.16
N ALA A 308 -18.86 -11.97 -18.40
CA ALA A 308 -19.99 -11.19 -18.92
C ALA A 308 -21.27 -11.22 -18.07
N LYS A 309 -21.48 -12.29 -17.28
CA LYS A 309 -22.65 -12.49 -16.42
C LYS A 309 -22.36 -12.36 -14.93
N LEU A 310 -21.13 -12.04 -14.55
CA LEU A 310 -20.66 -11.93 -13.16
C LEU A 310 -21.03 -13.18 -12.32
N ASN A 311 -20.80 -14.37 -12.88
CA ASN A 311 -20.98 -15.63 -12.18
C ASN A 311 -19.72 -16.09 -11.43
N TRP A 312 -18.58 -15.45 -11.69
CA TRP A 312 -17.30 -15.63 -10.99
C TRP A 312 -16.68 -17.03 -11.06
N ASN A 313 -17.23 -17.94 -11.87
CA ASN A 313 -16.68 -19.29 -12.00
C ASN A 313 -15.29 -19.27 -12.63
N PHE A 314 -15.10 -18.44 -13.66
CA PHE A 314 -13.79 -18.27 -14.28
C PHE A 314 -12.78 -17.72 -13.26
N HIS A 315 -13.18 -16.72 -12.47
CA HIS A 315 -12.34 -16.20 -11.39
C HIS A 315 -11.94 -17.30 -10.39
N LEU A 316 -12.89 -18.07 -9.86
CA LEU A 316 -12.60 -19.14 -8.90
C LEU A 316 -11.74 -20.26 -9.48
N ASN A 317 -11.90 -20.60 -10.75
CA ASN A 317 -11.01 -21.57 -11.42
C ASN A 317 -9.58 -21.02 -11.53
N THR A 318 -9.39 -19.75 -11.89
CA THR A 318 -8.05 -19.14 -11.91
C THR A 318 -7.40 -19.09 -10.52
N VAL A 319 -8.20 -18.90 -9.46
CA VAL A 319 -7.76 -18.97 -8.07
C VAL A 319 -7.37 -20.41 -7.70
N GLN A 320 -8.16 -21.40 -8.14
CA GLN A 320 -7.83 -22.82 -7.96
C GLN A 320 -6.48 -23.17 -8.58
N ASP A 321 -6.21 -22.72 -9.80
CA ASP A 321 -4.94 -22.99 -10.49
C ASP A 321 -3.75 -22.38 -9.72
N LYS A 322 -3.90 -21.16 -9.20
CA LYS A 322 -2.89 -20.54 -8.34
C LYS A 322 -2.65 -21.34 -7.07
N ILE A 323 -3.71 -21.79 -6.41
CA ILE A 323 -3.61 -22.58 -5.18
C ILE A 323 -2.98 -23.93 -5.44
N ASN A 324 -3.36 -24.61 -6.52
CA ASN A 324 -2.74 -25.86 -6.95
C ASN A 324 -1.24 -25.66 -7.18
N ASN A 325 -0.84 -24.61 -7.90
CA ASN A 325 0.57 -24.31 -8.12
C ASN A 325 1.33 -24.04 -6.82
N LEU A 326 0.76 -23.28 -5.89
CA LEU A 326 1.35 -23.05 -4.56
C LEU A 326 1.43 -24.36 -3.76
N HIS A 327 0.38 -25.17 -3.80
CA HIS A 327 0.31 -26.45 -3.11
C HIS A 327 1.35 -27.44 -3.65
N GLN A 328 1.54 -27.52 -4.96
CA GLN A 328 2.58 -28.36 -5.56
C GLN A 328 3.99 -27.95 -5.13
N LYS A 329 4.24 -26.64 -4.98
CA LYS A 329 5.51 -26.14 -4.42
C LYS A 329 5.65 -26.51 -2.94
N LEU A 330 4.58 -26.39 -2.16
CA LEU A 330 4.58 -26.73 -0.73
C LEU A 330 4.79 -28.23 -0.49
N ILE A 331 4.14 -29.12 -1.25
CA ILE A 331 4.29 -30.58 -1.10
C ILE A 331 5.77 -31.00 -1.23
N ARG A 332 6.57 -30.32 -2.06
CA ARG A 332 8.01 -30.62 -2.21
C ARG A 332 8.78 -30.48 -0.91
N ILE A 333 8.33 -29.61 0.00
CA ILE A 333 8.96 -29.34 1.31
C ILE A 333 8.13 -29.85 2.50
N THR A 334 6.98 -30.49 2.22
CA THR A 334 6.05 -30.98 3.24
C THR A 334 5.59 -32.41 2.95
N ARG A 335 6.52 -33.38 3.03
CA ARG A 335 6.20 -34.81 2.82
C ARG A 335 5.49 -35.41 4.05
N ALA A 336 5.00 -36.63 3.89
CA ALA A 336 4.26 -37.34 4.94
C ALA A 336 5.16 -37.67 6.13
N THR A 337 6.36 -38.21 5.86
CA THR A 337 7.31 -38.72 6.86
C THR A 337 8.33 -37.67 7.34
N TRP A 338 8.54 -36.59 6.60
CA TRP A 338 9.48 -35.51 6.96
C TRP A 338 9.05 -34.17 6.35
N GLY A 339 9.57 -33.05 6.88
CA GLY A 339 9.30 -31.69 6.38
C GLY A 339 8.74 -30.76 7.45
N LEU A 340 8.02 -29.72 7.02
CA LEU A 340 7.54 -28.68 7.92
C LEU A 340 6.58 -29.19 9.00
N ASN A 341 6.75 -28.67 10.22
CA ASN A 341 5.85 -28.87 11.34
C ASN A 341 4.41 -28.43 10.98
N PRO A 342 3.35 -29.19 11.34
CA PRO A 342 1.96 -28.82 11.10
C PRO A 342 1.59 -27.39 11.49
N LYS A 343 2.18 -26.83 12.56
CA LYS A 343 1.96 -25.44 12.97
C LYS A 343 2.40 -24.44 11.90
N VAL A 344 3.58 -24.65 11.31
CA VAL A 344 4.12 -23.82 10.21
C VAL A 344 3.25 -23.96 8.96
N LYS A 345 2.75 -25.17 8.66
CA LYS A 345 1.83 -25.38 7.54
C LYS A 345 0.50 -24.65 7.74
N LYS A 346 -0.04 -24.68 8.96
CA LYS A 346 -1.26 -23.94 9.33
C LYS A 346 -1.03 -22.43 9.18
N ASP A 347 0.13 -21.92 9.60
CA ASP A 347 0.50 -20.53 9.39
C ASP A 347 0.55 -20.15 7.91
N ILE A 348 1.17 -20.98 7.05
CA ILE A 348 1.19 -20.76 5.60
C ILE A 348 -0.22 -20.76 5.02
N TYR A 349 -1.08 -21.70 5.45
CA TYR A 349 -2.47 -21.74 5.02
C TYR A 349 -3.22 -20.45 5.40
N LEU A 350 -3.22 -20.08 6.69
CA LEU A 350 -3.97 -18.93 7.19
C LEU A 350 -3.46 -17.59 6.64
N LYS A 351 -2.14 -17.44 6.46
CA LYS A 351 -1.51 -16.17 6.06
C LYS A 351 -1.41 -16.02 4.54
N VAL A 352 -1.35 -17.12 3.78
CA VAL A 352 -1.15 -17.10 2.32
C VAL A 352 -2.33 -17.68 1.58
N ILE A 353 -2.61 -18.99 1.74
CA ILE A 353 -3.60 -19.69 0.90
C ILE A 353 -5.00 -19.12 1.11
N GLU A 354 -5.42 -18.99 2.38
CA GLU A 354 -6.72 -18.43 2.75
C GLU A 354 -6.86 -16.98 2.25
N ARG A 355 -5.79 -16.18 2.32
CA ARG A 355 -5.77 -14.80 1.83
C ARG A 355 -5.84 -14.69 0.31
N VAL A 356 -5.25 -15.63 -0.41
CA VAL A 356 -5.39 -15.74 -1.87
C VAL A 356 -6.82 -16.11 -2.26
N ILE A 357 -7.46 -17.03 -1.52
CA ILE A 357 -8.86 -17.41 -1.78
C ILE A 357 -9.80 -16.23 -1.48
N SER A 358 -9.65 -15.60 -0.31
CA SER A 358 -10.56 -14.55 0.19
C SER A 358 -10.38 -13.19 -0.47
N TYR A 359 -9.34 -12.98 -1.29
CA TYR A 359 -9.10 -11.69 -1.95
C TYR A 359 -10.30 -11.30 -2.82
N GLY A 360 -10.92 -10.16 -2.52
CA GLY A 360 -12.06 -9.65 -3.29
C GLY A 360 -13.39 -10.34 -3.01
N GLN A 361 -13.49 -11.14 -1.95
CA GLN A 361 -14.74 -11.81 -1.56
C GLN A 361 -15.93 -10.85 -1.47
N GLU A 362 -15.70 -9.59 -1.10
CA GLU A 362 -16.72 -8.55 -0.99
C GLU A 362 -17.43 -8.28 -2.32
N ILE A 363 -16.76 -8.64 -3.43
CA ILE A 363 -17.22 -8.47 -4.80
C ILE A 363 -17.80 -9.78 -5.35
N TRP A 364 -17.05 -10.88 -5.27
CA TRP A 364 -17.40 -12.10 -6.00
C TRP A 364 -18.20 -13.12 -5.17
N PHE A 365 -18.19 -13.02 -3.84
CA PHE A 365 -18.89 -13.99 -3.00
C PHE A 365 -20.39 -13.67 -2.95
N GLN A 366 -21.20 -14.61 -3.44
CA GLN A 366 -22.67 -14.48 -3.59
C GLN A 366 -23.44 -15.50 -2.74
N ASP A 367 -22.74 -16.27 -1.89
CA ASP A 367 -23.32 -17.31 -1.03
C ASP A 367 -24.22 -18.33 -1.75
N LYS A 368 -23.86 -18.68 -2.99
CA LYS A 368 -24.58 -19.68 -3.78
C LYS A 368 -24.06 -21.08 -3.46
N SER A 369 -24.95 -22.07 -3.38
CA SER A 369 -24.59 -23.47 -3.06
C SER A 369 -23.40 -24.01 -3.88
N LYS A 370 -23.42 -23.87 -5.21
CA LYS A 370 -22.33 -24.29 -6.10
C LYS A 370 -21.00 -23.57 -5.80
N GLN A 371 -21.08 -22.28 -5.46
CA GLN A 371 -19.91 -21.46 -5.12
C GLN A 371 -19.32 -21.91 -3.77
N ASN A 372 -20.18 -22.14 -2.78
CA ASN A 372 -19.78 -22.59 -1.43
C ASN A 372 -19.08 -23.95 -1.49
N ILE A 373 -19.64 -24.90 -2.26
CA ILE A 373 -19.00 -26.20 -2.51
C ILE A 373 -17.59 -26.01 -3.09
N LYS A 374 -17.44 -25.12 -4.09
CA LYS A 374 -16.14 -24.81 -4.70
C LYS A 374 -15.15 -24.24 -3.69
N ILE A 375 -15.58 -23.31 -2.84
CA ILE A 375 -14.73 -22.69 -1.80
C ILE A 375 -14.25 -23.76 -0.80
N LEU A 376 -15.13 -24.66 -0.38
CA LEU A 376 -14.78 -25.76 0.51
C LEU A 376 -13.79 -26.75 -0.15
N GLN A 377 -13.94 -27.01 -1.45
CA GLN A 377 -12.96 -27.78 -2.21
C GLN A 377 -11.57 -27.11 -2.24
N LEU A 378 -11.52 -25.77 -2.36
CA LEU A 378 -10.25 -25.02 -2.29
C LEU A 378 -9.62 -25.08 -0.90
N GLN A 379 -10.43 -24.90 0.14
CA GLN A 379 -9.97 -25.02 1.53
C GLN A 379 -9.37 -26.41 1.79
N ARG A 380 -10.05 -27.46 1.33
CA ARG A 380 -9.65 -28.86 1.52
C ARG A 380 -8.20 -29.15 1.11
N ILE A 381 -7.71 -28.52 0.03
CA ILE A 381 -6.32 -28.66 -0.44
C ILE A 381 -5.32 -28.24 0.64
N GLY A 382 -5.59 -27.12 1.32
CA GLY A 382 -4.78 -26.64 2.43
C GLY A 382 -4.88 -27.56 3.65
N LEU A 383 -6.11 -27.96 4.02
CA LEU A 383 -6.34 -28.75 5.22
C LEU A 383 -5.69 -30.14 5.14
N LEU A 384 -5.75 -30.81 3.99
CA LEU A 384 -5.07 -32.10 3.79
C LEU A 384 -3.56 -31.99 4.02
N ASN A 385 -2.93 -30.85 3.67
CA ASN A 385 -1.50 -30.66 3.92
C ASN A 385 -1.21 -30.45 5.43
N ILE A 386 -2.08 -29.73 6.12
CA ILE A 386 -1.96 -29.47 7.57
C ILE A 386 -2.08 -30.78 8.35
N THR A 387 -3.16 -31.54 8.10
CA THR A 387 -3.50 -32.73 8.89
C THR A 387 -2.77 -33.99 8.44
N LYS A 388 -2.27 -34.03 7.19
CA LYS A 388 -1.68 -35.22 6.56
C LYS A 388 -2.63 -36.42 6.48
N CYS A 389 -3.93 -36.20 6.56
CA CYS A 389 -4.93 -37.26 6.44
C CYS A 389 -5.03 -37.82 5.01
N TYR A 390 -5.63 -39.01 4.89
CA TYR A 390 -5.98 -39.59 3.59
C TYR A 390 -6.96 -38.71 2.81
N LYS A 391 -6.88 -38.76 1.48
CA LYS A 391 -7.75 -38.01 0.57
C LYS A 391 -9.24 -38.38 0.70
N THR A 392 -9.56 -39.51 1.32
CA THR A 392 -10.93 -40.02 1.57
C THR A 392 -11.61 -39.38 2.80
N VAL A 393 -10.85 -38.75 3.70
CA VAL A 393 -11.41 -38.17 4.94
C VAL A 393 -12.40 -37.04 4.62
N ALA A 394 -13.56 -37.00 5.26
CA ALA A 394 -14.56 -35.95 5.04
C ALA A 394 -13.98 -34.54 5.30
N THR A 395 -14.46 -33.54 4.55
CA THR A 395 -13.96 -32.15 4.68
C THR A 395 -14.21 -31.58 6.07
N ASP A 396 -15.37 -31.88 6.65
CA ASP A 396 -15.76 -31.41 7.97
C ASP A 396 -14.82 -31.96 9.06
N SER A 397 -14.42 -33.23 8.94
CA SER A 397 -13.40 -33.83 9.82
C SER A 397 -12.04 -33.13 9.69
N LEU A 398 -11.63 -32.74 8.47
CA LEU A 398 -10.39 -32.00 8.27
C LEU A 398 -10.43 -30.61 8.93
N GLN A 399 -11.58 -29.93 8.89
CA GLN A 399 -11.77 -28.62 9.52
C GLN A 399 -11.63 -28.71 11.04
N VAL A 400 -12.23 -29.73 11.66
CA VAL A 400 -12.12 -30.01 13.09
C VAL A 400 -10.66 -30.32 13.46
N LEU A 401 -10.01 -31.26 12.75
CA LEU A 401 -8.63 -31.66 13.03
C LEU A 401 -7.62 -30.52 12.83
N ALA A 402 -7.83 -29.68 11.81
CA ALA A 402 -6.98 -28.52 11.58
C ALA A 402 -7.28 -27.36 12.54
N GLY A 403 -8.40 -27.40 13.27
CA GLY A 403 -8.90 -26.29 14.08
C GLY A 403 -9.13 -25.04 13.23
N THR A 404 -9.86 -25.19 12.12
CA THR A 404 -10.19 -24.12 11.17
C THR A 404 -11.66 -24.20 10.80
N PRO A 405 -12.44 -23.09 10.89
CA PRO A 405 -13.84 -23.10 10.51
C PRO A 405 -14.03 -23.32 8.99
N PRO A 406 -15.24 -23.72 8.55
CA PRO A 406 -15.61 -23.72 7.14
C PRO A 406 -15.32 -22.36 6.48
N LEU A 407 -14.62 -22.39 5.35
CA LEU A 407 -14.16 -21.15 4.72
C LEU A 407 -15.33 -20.30 4.23
N ASP A 408 -16.38 -20.91 3.67
CA ASP A 408 -17.60 -20.20 3.23
C ASP A 408 -18.26 -19.42 4.39
N THR A 409 -18.39 -20.02 5.57
CA THR A 409 -18.88 -19.33 6.77
C THR A 409 -17.99 -18.16 7.17
N LYS A 410 -16.66 -18.33 7.07
CA LYS A 410 -15.72 -17.25 7.33
C LYS A 410 -15.86 -16.10 6.32
N LEU A 411 -16.07 -16.40 5.03
CA LEU A 411 -16.31 -15.36 4.02
C LEU A 411 -17.64 -14.63 4.26
N ARG A 412 -18.72 -15.35 4.63
CA ARG A 412 -19.99 -14.72 5.05
C ARG A 412 -19.77 -13.73 6.18
N PHE A 413 -19.08 -14.14 7.23
CA PHE A 413 -18.75 -13.28 8.37
C PHE A 413 -17.95 -12.05 7.94
N GLN A 414 -16.95 -12.21 7.08
CA GLN A 414 -16.13 -11.09 6.61
C GLN A 414 -16.93 -10.10 5.74
N GLN A 415 -17.86 -10.58 4.92
CA GLN A 415 -18.74 -9.72 4.11
C GLN A 415 -19.73 -8.92 4.97
N VAL A 416 -20.29 -9.54 6.02
CA VAL A 416 -21.11 -8.88 7.06
C VAL A 416 -20.29 -7.80 7.76
N PHE A 417 -19.08 -8.14 8.23
CA PHE A 417 -18.19 -7.20 8.90
C PHE A 417 -17.77 -6.02 8.01
N HIS A 418 -17.54 -6.27 6.72
CA HIS A 418 -17.22 -5.21 5.76
C HIS A 418 -18.39 -4.24 5.58
N ARG A 419 -19.64 -4.74 5.46
CA ARG A 419 -20.83 -3.90 5.36
C ARG A 419 -21.00 -2.98 6.57
N LEU A 420 -20.83 -3.51 7.78
CA LEU A 420 -20.81 -2.72 9.02
C LEU A 420 -19.77 -1.61 8.98
N LYS A 421 -18.49 -1.96 8.75
CA LYS A 421 -17.38 -1.02 8.88
C LYS A 421 -17.32 0.04 7.79
N ILE A 422 -17.70 -0.31 6.56
CA ILE A 422 -17.47 0.53 5.38
C ILE A 422 -18.75 1.19 4.90
N HIS A 423 -19.89 0.52 4.99
CA HIS A 423 -21.17 1.06 4.52
C HIS A 423 -22.01 1.68 5.62
N GLY A 424 -21.63 1.48 6.89
CA GLY A 424 -22.40 2.02 8.00
C GLY A 424 -23.79 1.37 8.10
N GLU A 425 -23.95 0.16 7.55
CA GLU A 425 -25.20 -0.58 7.60
C GLU A 425 -25.33 -1.27 8.96
N GLU A 426 -26.45 -1.03 9.64
CA GLU A 426 -26.80 -1.76 10.87
C GLU A 426 -27.00 -3.25 10.56
N ILE A 427 -26.51 -4.11 11.46
CA ILE A 427 -26.70 -5.55 11.33
C ILE A 427 -27.45 -6.09 12.53
N HIS A 428 -28.52 -6.82 12.23
CA HIS A 428 -29.31 -7.56 13.20
C HIS A 428 -28.88 -9.03 13.21
N ILE A 429 -28.43 -9.54 14.36
CA ILE A 429 -28.16 -10.96 14.60
C ILE A 429 -29.10 -11.42 15.71
N GLY A 430 -30.24 -12.01 15.34
CA GLY A 430 -31.34 -12.22 16.28
C GLY A 430 -31.83 -10.87 16.82
N ASP A 431 -31.86 -10.71 18.14
CA ASP A 431 -32.25 -9.47 18.82
C ASP A 431 -31.09 -8.47 18.96
N LEU A 432 -29.86 -8.85 18.60
CA LEU A 432 -28.68 -8.00 18.75
C LEU A 432 -28.53 -7.05 17.54
N ALA A 433 -28.74 -5.77 17.79
CA ALA A 433 -28.42 -4.68 16.86
C ALA A 433 -26.96 -4.25 17.00
N ILE A 434 -26.16 -4.45 15.94
CA ILE A 434 -24.76 -4.05 15.89
C ILE A 434 -24.63 -2.78 15.06
N GLN A 435 -24.23 -1.68 15.72
CA GLN A 435 -24.11 -0.36 15.12
C GLN A 435 -22.69 -0.09 14.60
N PRO A 436 -22.53 0.61 13.46
CA PRO A 436 -21.22 0.97 12.91
C PRO A 436 -20.35 1.80 13.85
N ASN A 437 -20.98 2.69 14.63
CA ASN A 437 -20.31 3.57 15.60
C ASN A 437 -19.58 2.79 16.69
N ASN A 438 -19.95 1.53 16.94
CA ASN A 438 -19.24 0.65 17.87
C ASN A 438 -17.84 0.26 17.37
N PHE A 439 -17.52 0.51 16.09
CA PHE A 439 -16.27 0.08 15.43
C PHE A 439 -15.56 1.16 14.62
N THR A 440 -16.14 2.34 14.46
CA THR A 440 -15.60 3.44 13.64
C THR A 440 -14.92 4.50 14.50
N PHE A 441 -13.59 4.39 14.62
CA PHE A 441 -12.77 5.51 15.08
C PHE A 441 -12.46 6.43 13.89
N LEU A 442 -13.20 7.51 13.75
CA LEU A 442 -12.79 8.61 12.87
C LEU A 442 -11.53 9.24 13.47
N LYS A 443 -10.34 8.81 13.03
CA LYS A 443 -9.10 9.50 13.39
C LYS A 443 -9.10 10.88 12.72
N PRO A 444 -9.02 11.98 13.48
CA PRO A 444 -8.86 13.29 12.88
C PRO A 444 -7.61 13.30 11.99
N ILE A 445 -7.70 13.91 10.81
CA ILE A 445 -6.55 14.04 9.93
C ILE A 445 -5.71 15.21 10.42
N PHE A 446 -4.74 14.94 11.28
CA PHE A 446 -3.77 15.94 11.68
C PHE A 446 -2.70 16.15 10.58
N PRO A 447 -2.26 17.40 10.35
CA PRO A 447 -1.06 17.64 9.55
C PRO A 447 0.11 16.78 10.06
N PRO A 448 0.90 16.12 9.20
CA PRO A 448 2.02 15.27 9.63
C PRO A 448 3.11 15.99 10.44
N TRP A 449 3.19 17.32 10.32
CA TRP A 449 4.09 18.18 11.10
C TRP A 449 3.46 18.70 12.39
N SER A 450 2.20 18.35 12.67
CA SER A 450 1.56 18.71 13.93
C SER A 450 2.30 18.02 15.06
N ARG A 451 2.61 18.80 16.08
CA ARG A 451 3.27 18.33 17.30
C ARG A 451 2.35 18.66 18.46
N CYS A 452 2.25 17.74 19.41
CA CYS A 452 1.61 17.99 20.69
C CYS A 452 2.66 18.00 21.79
N SER A 453 2.47 18.88 22.77
CA SER A 453 3.31 18.91 23.97
C SER A 453 2.75 17.87 24.92
N ILE A 454 3.60 16.93 25.33
CA ILE A 454 3.27 15.98 26.38
C ILE A 454 3.84 16.53 27.67
N LYS A 455 2.98 17.12 28.51
CA LYS A 455 3.36 17.58 29.85
C LYS A 455 3.70 16.37 30.71
N TRP A 456 4.70 16.53 31.57
CA TRP A 456 5.11 15.54 32.55
C TRP A 456 5.22 16.21 33.93
N SER A 457 5.16 15.40 34.98
CA SER A 457 5.30 15.84 36.36
C SER A 457 6.13 14.83 37.15
N LEU A 458 6.75 15.27 38.23
CA LEU A 458 7.45 14.37 39.15
C LEU A 458 6.50 13.31 39.68
N PHE A 459 6.91 12.05 39.56
CA PHE A 459 6.17 10.92 40.09
C PHE A 459 6.24 10.94 41.63
N ARG A 460 5.08 11.13 42.28
CA ARG A 460 4.98 11.18 43.75
C ARG A 460 4.19 10.01 44.34
N GLN A 461 3.15 9.55 43.65
CA GLN A 461 2.31 8.42 44.07
C GLN A 461 1.69 7.76 42.83
N GLU A 462 1.48 6.44 42.89
CA GLU A 462 0.74 5.71 41.85
C GLU A 462 -0.69 6.25 41.74
N LEU A 463 -1.07 6.68 40.54
CA LEU A 463 -2.44 7.06 40.23
C LEU A 463 -3.31 5.80 40.07
N PRO A 464 -4.61 5.86 40.40
CA PRO A 464 -5.52 4.74 40.15
C PRO A 464 -5.53 4.38 38.66
N GLY A 465 -5.28 3.12 38.35
CA GLY A 465 -5.15 2.60 36.99
C GLY A 465 -3.89 1.76 36.79
N LEU A 466 -3.47 1.60 35.54
CA LEU A 466 -2.27 0.85 35.18
C LEU A 466 -1.05 1.77 35.20
N SER A 467 0.05 1.28 35.77
CA SER A 467 1.34 1.96 35.80
C SER A 467 2.29 1.28 34.81
N VAL A 468 2.94 2.05 33.94
CA VAL A 468 3.89 1.53 32.95
C VAL A 468 5.25 2.13 33.17
N PHE A 469 6.22 1.32 33.56
CA PHE A 469 7.61 1.75 33.72
C PHE A 469 8.37 1.49 32.42
N THR A 470 9.20 2.44 32.01
CA THR A 470 9.96 2.36 30.76
C THR A 470 11.42 2.63 31.01
N ASP A 471 12.30 1.86 30.36
CA ASP A 471 13.75 2.03 30.48
C ASP A 471 14.46 1.72 29.15
N GLY A 472 15.63 2.31 28.96
CA GLY A 472 16.52 2.10 27.83
C GLY A 472 17.97 2.05 28.29
N SER A 473 18.73 1.06 27.85
CA SER A 473 20.11 0.85 28.29
C SER A 473 21.08 0.53 27.15
N LYS A 474 22.36 0.78 27.41
CA LYS A 474 23.47 0.39 26.52
C LYS A 474 24.57 -0.31 27.33
N MET A 475 24.85 -1.57 27.00
CA MET A 475 25.87 -2.39 27.64
C MET A 475 26.71 -3.11 26.58
N ASN A 476 28.04 -3.06 26.69
CA ASN A 476 28.97 -3.75 25.78
C ASN A 476 28.70 -3.49 24.29
N GLY A 477 28.42 -2.23 23.93
CA GLY A 477 28.06 -1.83 22.56
C GLY A 477 26.63 -2.22 22.13
N LYS A 478 25.89 -2.95 22.97
CA LYS A 478 24.53 -3.40 22.71
C LYS A 478 23.52 -2.46 23.36
N VAL A 479 22.53 -2.02 22.60
CA VAL A 479 21.48 -1.08 23.00
C VAL A 479 20.11 -1.76 23.00
N GLY A 480 19.39 -1.71 24.12
CA GLY A 480 18.05 -2.28 24.26
C GLY A 480 17.14 -1.36 25.06
N GLY A 481 15.84 -1.58 24.96
CA GLY A 481 14.85 -0.93 25.80
C GLY A 481 13.75 -1.89 26.20
N ALA A 482 12.99 -1.50 27.21
CA ALA A 482 11.90 -2.29 27.75
C ALA A 482 10.79 -1.41 28.32
N PHE A 483 9.59 -1.97 28.41
CA PHE A 483 8.54 -1.42 29.25
C PHE A 483 7.83 -2.55 30.02
N VAL A 484 7.33 -2.22 31.20
CA VAL A 484 6.64 -3.15 32.10
C VAL A 484 5.36 -2.50 32.60
N VAL A 485 4.26 -3.24 32.56
CA VAL A 485 2.91 -2.81 32.92
C VAL A 485 2.50 -3.48 34.23
N PHE A 486 2.09 -2.65 35.20
CA PHE A 486 1.62 -3.08 36.51
C PHE A 486 0.16 -2.69 36.73
N ASN A 487 -0.58 -3.59 37.39
CA ASN A 487 -1.90 -3.34 37.96
C ASN A 487 -1.83 -3.59 39.47
N HIS A 488 -1.98 -2.55 40.30
CA HIS A 488 -1.89 -2.66 41.76
C HIS A 488 -0.69 -3.51 42.24
N HIS A 489 0.51 -3.16 41.75
CA HIS A 489 1.79 -3.85 42.00
C HIS A 489 1.95 -5.26 41.42
N LEU A 490 0.96 -5.79 40.70
CA LEU A 490 1.10 -7.04 39.94
C LEU A 490 1.52 -6.75 38.51
N GLU A 491 2.63 -7.35 38.08
CA GLU A 491 3.05 -7.30 36.68
C GLU A 491 2.02 -8.03 35.80
N VAL A 492 1.44 -7.31 34.84
CA VAL A 492 0.46 -7.86 33.89
C VAL A 492 1.07 -8.07 32.50
N HIS A 493 2.11 -7.33 32.15
CA HIS A 493 2.78 -7.43 30.86
C HIS A 493 4.17 -6.80 30.88
N HIS A 494 5.08 -7.32 30.05
CA HIS A 494 6.33 -6.66 29.71
C HIS A 494 6.69 -6.92 28.24
N ASP A 495 7.49 -6.03 27.66
CA ASP A 495 8.13 -6.24 26.36
C ASP A 495 9.54 -5.67 26.37
N CYS A 496 10.48 -6.42 25.78
CA CYS A 496 11.88 -6.06 25.67
C CYS A 496 12.30 -6.10 24.21
N PHE A 497 13.07 -5.11 23.77
CA PHE A 497 13.43 -4.99 22.36
C PHE A 497 14.85 -4.48 22.17
N ARG A 498 15.46 -4.90 21.06
CA ARG A 498 16.85 -4.60 20.71
C ARG A 498 16.91 -3.55 19.61
N LEU A 499 17.74 -2.52 19.79
CA LEU A 499 18.04 -1.52 18.77
C LEU A 499 19.35 -1.87 18.03
N SER A 500 19.77 -1.05 17.07
CA SER A 500 21.10 -1.16 16.47
C SER A 500 22.19 -0.83 17.52
N ASP A 501 23.38 -1.40 17.38
CA ASP A 501 24.55 -1.15 18.25
C ASP A 501 25.01 0.33 18.21
N ASN A 502 24.69 0.99 17.09
CA ASN A 502 24.94 2.42 16.88
C ASN A 502 23.89 3.33 17.54
N ALA A 503 22.81 2.77 18.10
CA ALA A 503 21.79 3.57 18.78
C ALA A 503 22.32 4.17 20.09
N THR A 504 21.65 5.24 20.54
CA THR A 504 21.93 5.89 21.82
C THR A 504 20.99 5.40 22.90
N VAL A 505 21.36 5.59 24.17
CA VAL A 505 20.48 5.35 25.32
C VAL A 505 19.19 6.17 25.17
N TYR A 506 19.31 7.44 24.81
CA TYR A 506 18.17 8.32 24.50
C TYR A 506 17.21 7.71 23.47
N SER A 507 17.72 7.11 22.39
CA SER A 507 16.88 6.45 21.38
C SER A 507 16.15 5.23 21.93
N ALA A 508 16.78 4.49 22.85
CA ALA A 508 16.18 3.33 23.49
C ALA A 508 15.06 3.73 24.46
N GLU A 509 15.31 4.74 25.29
CA GLU A 509 14.32 5.30 26.24
C GLU A 509 13.11 5.90 25.50
N LEU A 510 13.36 6.70 24.46
CA LEU A 510 12.28 7.25 23.62
C LEU A 510 11.44 6.14 22.96
N LEU A 511 12.09 5.08 22.49
CA LEU A 511 11.39 3.95 21.90
C LEU A 511 10.61 3.14 22.94
N ALA A 512 11.10 3.05 24.17
CA ALA A 512 10.40 2.40 25.29
C ALA A 512 9.09 3.13 25.63
N ILE A 513 9.15 4.45 25.78
CA ILE A 513 7.95 5.29 25.95
C ILE A 513 6.99 5.13 24.77
N LYS A 514 7.49 5.18 23.54
CA LYS A 514 6.66 4.98 22.34
C LYS A 514 5.96 3.62 22.34
N LYS A 515 6.66 2.54 22.67
CA LYS A 515 6.09 1.19 22.72
C LYS A 515 5.08 1.02 23.86
N ALA A 516 5.30 1.64 25.01
CA ALA A 516 4.33 1.70 26.10
C ALA A 516 3.03 2.40 25.67
N ILE A 517 3.13 3.52 24.95
CA ILE A 517 1.96 4.23 24.37
C ILE A 517 1.26 3.34 23.33
N GLU A 518 2.01 2.69 22.44
CA GLU A 518 1.44 1.78 21.44
C GLU A 518 0.69 0.62 22.09
N TYR A 519 1.24 0.02 23.15
CA TYR A 519 0.59 -1.02 23.94
C TYR A 519 -0.71 -0.50 24.57
N THR A 520 -0.68 0.70 25.16
CA THR A 520 -1.83 1.35 25.78
C THR A 520 -2.99 1.53 24.78
N ILE A 521 -2.67 2.04 23.59
CA ILE A 521 -3.65 2.26 22.52
C ILE A 521 -4.18 0.93 21.96
N LEU A 522 -3.32 -0.07 21.79
CA LEU A 522 -3.71 -1.36 21.21
C LEU A 522 -4.65 -2.17 22.11
N ASN A 523 -4.56 -1.97 23.43
CA ASN A 523 -5.38 -2.66 24.43
C ASN A 523 -6.54 -1.80 24.96
N ASP A 524 -6.79 -0.62 24.37
CA ASP A 524 -7.88 0.29 24.74
C ASP A 524 -7.91 0.61 26.24
N LEU A 525 -6.72 0.84 26.83
CA LEU A 525 -6.59 1.07 28.26
C LEU A 525 -6.99 2.52 28.60
N PRO A 526 -7.98 2.74 29.48
CA PRO A 526 -8.62 4.04 29.63
C PRO A 526 -7.76 5.08 30.37
N VAL A 527 -7.00 4.67 31.38
CA VAL A 527 -6.11 5.54 32.16
C VAL A 527 -4.81 4.78 32.44
N VAL A 528 -3.70 5.30 31.92
CA VAL A 528 -2.36 4.71 32.08
C VAL A 528 -1.37 5.79 32.48
N THR A 529 -0.59 5.52 33.52
CA THR A 529 0.51 6.37 33.96
C THR A 529 1.81 5.81 33.42
N ILE A 530 2.46 6.51 32.49
CA ILE A 530 3.78 6.13 31.98
C ILE A 530 4.85 6.82 32.81
N ILE A 531 5.77 6.04 33.37
CA ILE A 531 6.81 6.46 34.30
C ILE A 531 8.16 6.17 33.64
N SER A 532 8.96 7.22 33.50
CA SER A 532 10.32 7.15 32.96
C SER A 532 11.22 8.04 33.79
N ASP A 533 12.45 7.58 34.01
CA ASP A 533 13.55 8.34 34.60
C ASP A 533 14.35 9.14 33.56
N SER A 534 14.09 8.94 32.26
CA SER A 534 14.72 9.69 31.17
C SER A 534 14.25 11.14 31.12
N ARG A 535 14.87 12.00 31.93
CA ARG A 535 14.60 13.44 31.93
C ARG A 535 14.83 14.06 30.54
N SER A 536 15.84 13.60 29.80
CA SER A 536 16.11 14.08 28.44
C SER A 536 14.95 13.83 27.48
N VAL A 537 14.34 12.64 27.53
CA VAL A 537 13.21 12.32 26.67
C VAL A 537 11.96 13.08 27.12
N LEU A 538 11.71 13.16 28.43
CA LEU A 538 10.58 13.91 28.99
C LEU A 538 10.61 15.39 28.59
N MET A 539 11.77 16.05 28.69
CA MET A 539 11.94 17.42 28.24
C MET A 539 11.73 17.57 26.72
N ALA A 540 12.16 16.59 25.93
CA ALA A 540 12.00 16.62 24.48
C ALA A 540 10.54 16.45 24.04
N VAL A 541 9.74 15.65 24.74
CA VAL A 541 8.30 15.48 24.41
C VAL A 541 7.44 16.64 24.92
N GLU A 542 7.87 17.36 25.95
CA GLU A 542 7.18 18.56 26.42
C GLU A 542 7.43 19.76 25.49
N ASN A 543 8.65 19.92 25.00
CA ASN A 543 9.04 21.11 24.26
C ASN A 543 8.78 20.99 22.75
N VAL A 544 7.68 21.59 22.30
CA VAL A 544 7.21 21.52 20.90
C VAL A 544 7.83 22.58 19.99
N ASN A 545 8.27 23.70 20.57
CA ASN A 545 8.64 24.93 19.86
C ASN A 545 10.16 25.10 19.65
N ASN A 546 11.01 24.35 20.34
CA ASN A 546 12.46 24.47 20.13
C ASN A 546 12.95 23.57 19.00
N GLY A 547 13.50 24.19 17.94
CA GLY A 547 14.64 23.61 17.23
C GLY A 547 15.87 23.78 18.12
N TYR A 548 16.58 22.68 18.42
CA TYR A 548 17.74 22.54 19.33
C TYR A 548 17.37 22.40 20.82
N HIS A 549 17.87 21.40 21.57
CA HIS A 549 19.24 20.89 21.65
C HIS A 549 19.31 19.38 21.99
N LEU A 550 20.04 18.58 21.22
CA LEU A 550 20.70 17.39 21.76
C LEU A 550 21.70 17.91 22.79
N HIS A 551 21.39 17.72 24.07
CA HIS A 551 22.29 18.09 25.16
C HIS A 551 23.68 17.47 24.90
N GLN A 552 24.66 18.35 24.65
CA GLN A 552 26.03 18.07 25.04
C GLN A 552 26.01 17.85 26.55
N GLY A 553 26.03 16.59 26.97
CA GLY A 553 26.39 16.22 28.32
C GLY A 553 27.86 16.58 28.52
N LYS A 554 28.13 17.78 29.02
CA LYS A 554 29.38 18.04 29.73
C LYS A 554 29.37 17.15 30.96
N VAL A 555 30.34 16.25 31.00
CA VAL A 555 30.81 15.63 32.24
C VAL A 555 31.22 16.76 33.18
N THR A 556 30.58 16.82 34.34
CA THR A 556 31.17 17.33 35.59
C THR A 556 30.95 16.27 36.64
#